data_AF-A0A6V7L1D5-F1
#
_entry.id   AF-A0A6V7L1D5-F1
#
_cell.length_a   1.000
_cell.length_b   1.000
_cell.length_c   1.000
_cell.angle_alpha   90.00
_cell.angle_beta   90.00
_cell.angle_gamma   90.00
#
_symmetry.space_group_name_H-M   'P 1'
#
loop_
_entity.id
_entity.type
_entity.pdbx_description
1 polymer ?
#
loop_
_entity_poly.entity_id
_entity_poly.type
_entity_poly.pdbx_seq_one_letter_code
_entity_poly.pdbx_strand_id
1 'polypeptide(L)'
;ESKSRNNVLRWALPGQMAQAGFYHEPNNTAEDRAMCFTCNVCLVCWEPTDEPWSEHERHSPACPFVKGEYTQNVPMSVTLATAPAREASDTVEVIGTTNVAGLAATASYNGLVNVWNISGQLK
;
A
#
# COMPACT_ATOMS: atom_id res chain seq x y z
N GLU A 1 -24.02 -26.06 -13.76
CA GLU A 1 -24.57 -25.76 -12.42
C GLU A 1 -24.19 -24.34 -12.02
N SER A 2 -25.18 -23.48 -11.87
CA SER A 2 -25.01 -22.06 -11.54
C SER A 2 -24.62 -21.92 -10.07
N LYS A 3 -23.31 -21.78 -9.78
CA LYS A 3 -22.88 -21.37 -8.44
C LYS A 3 -23.46 -19.98 -8.15
N SER A 4 -24.34 -19.99 -7.16
CA SER A 4 -25.14 -18.88 -6.65
C SER A 4 -24.32 -17.60 -6.46
N ARG A 5 -24.86 -16.49 -6.96
CA ARG A 5 -24.40 -15.09 -6.77
C ARG A 5 -24.55 -14.61 -5.31
N ASN A 6 -24.19 -15.43 -4.32
CA ASN A 6 -24.35 -15.12 -2.89
C ASN A 6 -23.26 -15.70 -1.98
N ASN A 7 -22.07 -16.01 -2.53
CA ASN A 7 -20.87 -16.16 -1.71
C ASN A 7 -20.13 -14.82 -1.72
N VAL A 8 -20.52 -13.92 -0.82
CA VAL A 8 -19.82 -12.65 -0.64
C VAL A 8 -18.39 -12.97 -0.26
N LEU A 9 -17.44 -12.70 -1.15
CA LEU A 9 -16.00 -12.72 -0.84
C LEU A 9 -15.76 -11.66 0.23
N ARG A 10 -15.81 -12.07 1.51
CA ARG A 10 -15.76 -11.13 2.64
C ARG A 10 -14.40 -10.48 2.80
N TRP A 11 -13.37 -11.14 2.28
CA TRP A 11 -11.96 -10.78 2.43
C TRP A 11 -11.26 -10.49 1.10
N ALA A 12 -11.66 -11.16 0.01
CA ALA A 12 -11.16 -10.89 -1.33
C ALA A 12 -11.95 -9.78 -2.05
N LEU A 13 -12.19 -8.66 -1.34
CA LEU A 13 -12.70 -7.44 -1.97
C LEU A 13 -11.57 -6.74 -2.73
N PRO A 14 -11.85 -5.97 -3.81
CA PRO A 14 -10.81 -5.35 -4.62
C PRO A 14 -9.79 -4.53 -3.84
N GLY A 15 -10.23 -3.77 -2.83
CA GLY A 15 -9.34 -2.97 -1.98
C GLY A 15 -8.40 -3.81 -1.12
N GLN A 16 -8.89 -4.92 -0.54
CA GLN A 16 -8.07 -5.81 0.28
C GLN A 16 -7.07 -6.60 -0.57
N MET A 17 -7.48 -7.06 -1.75
CA MET A 17 -6.60 -7.71 -2.71
C MET A 17 -5.48 -6.77 -3.19
N ALA A 18 -5.84 -5.53 -3.58
CA ALA A 18 -4.88 -4.52 -3.98
C ALA A 18 -3.89 -4.17 -2.86
N GLN A 19 -4.38 -4.08 -1.62
CA GLN A 19 -3.52 -3.84 -0.46
C GLN A 19 -2.49 -4.96 -0.25
N ALA A 20 -2.88 -6.23 -0.48
CA ALA A 20 -1.98 -7.38 -0.46
C ALA A 20 -1.09 -7.52 -1.71
N GLY A 21 -1.12 -6.54 -2.61
CA GLY A 21 -0.26 -6.47 -3.79
C GLY A 21 -0.79 -7.22 -5.01
N PHE A 22 -2.07 -7.60 -5.02
CA PHE A 22 -2.69 -8.26 -6.15
C PHE A 22 -3.34 -7.29 -7.12
N TYR A 23 -3.17 -7.54 -8.42
CA TYR A 23 -3.99 -6.97 -9.48
C TYR A 23 -4.78 -8.08 -10.19
N HIS A 24 -5.94 -7.72 -10.73
CA HIS A 24 -6.82 -8.64 -11.44
C HIS A 24 -6.29 -8.87 -12.86
N GLU A 25 -6.05 -10.14 -13.22
CA GLU A 25 -5.58 -10.55 -14.55
C GLU A 25 -6.39 -11.75 -15.05
N PRO A 26 -7.69 -11.57 -15.35
CA PRO A 26 -8.57 -12.65 -15.76
C PRO A 26 -8.15 -13.24 -17.11
N ASN A 27 -8.51 -14.50 -17.34
CA ASN A 27 -8.40 -15.14 -18.66
C ASN A 27 -9.63 -16.00 -18.94
N ASN A 28 -9.69 -16.61 -20.13
CA ASN A 28 -10.85 -17.40 -20.57
C ASN A 28 -11.18 -18.61 -19.67
N THR A 29 -10.27 -19.02 -18.79
CA THR A 29 -10.41 -20.19 -17.91
C THR A 29 -10.55 -19.84 -16.43
N ALA A 30 -10.21 -18.62 -16.02
CA ALA A 30 -10.21 -18.17 -14.63
C ALA A 30 -10.57 -16.68 -14.55
N GLU A 31 -11.81 -16.40 -14.14
CA GLU A 31 -12.35 -15.04 -14.01
C GLU A 31 -11.86 -14.31 -12.76
N ASP A 32 -11.45 -15.04 -11.72
CA ASP A 32 -11.02 -14.50 -10.42
C ASP A 32 -9.48 -14.49 -10.27
N ARG A 33 -8.77 -14.65 -11.40
CA ARG A 33 -7.32 -14.71 -11.41
C ARG A 33 -6.68 -13.40 -10.96
N ALA A 34 -5.79 -13.50 -9.98
CA ALA A 34 -5.07 -12.38 -9.39
C ALA A 34 -3.57 -12.63 -9.35
N MET A 35 -2.79 -11.58 -9.62
CA MET A 35 -1.34 -11.64 -9.78
C MET A 35 -0.65 -10.65 -8.84
N CYS A 36 0.43 -11.05 -8.19
CA CYS A 36 1.23 -10.09 -7.41
C CYS A 36 2.08 -9.21 -8.33
N PHE A 37 2.10 -7.89 -8.06
CA PHE A 37 2.93 -6.94 -8.82
C PHE A 37 4.45 -7.11 -8.61
N THR A 38 4.89 -7.73 -7.50
CA THR A 38 6.32 -7.84 -7.17
C THR A 38 6.91 -9.22 -7.42
N CYS A 39 6.19 -10.30 -7.07
CA CYS A 39 6.72 -11.67 -7.14
C CYS A 39 6.04 -12.53 -8.21
N ASN A 40 5.04 -11.97 -8.89
CA ASN A 40 4.27 -12.63 -9.96
C ASN A 40 3.58 -13.94 -9.55
N VAL A 41 3.37 -14.20 -8.25
CA VAL A 41 2.53 -15.32 -7.81
C VAL A 41 1.12 -15.14 -8.38
N CYS A 42 0.56 -16.23 -8.90
CA CYS A 42 -0.76 -16.28 -9.53
C CYS A 42 -1.69 -17.12 -8.67
N LEU A 43 -2.77 -16.51 -8.17
CA LEU A 43 -3.80 -17.20 -7.38
C LEU A 43 -5.16 -17.09 -8.10
N VAL A 44 -5.92 -18.19 -8.05
CA VAL A 44 -7.23 -18.39 -8.70
C VAL A 44 -8.14 -19.17 -7.75
N CYS A 45 -9.42 -19.25 -8.05
CA CYS A 45 -10.42 -19.99 -7.26
C CYS A 45 -10.54 -19.47 -5.81
N TRP A 46 -10.63 -18.15 -5.64
CA TRP A 46 -10.72 -17.51 -4.32
C TRP A 46 -12.01 -17.88 -3.59
N GLU A 47 -11.87 -18.27 -2.33
CA GLU A 47 -12.98 -18.63 -1.45
C GLU A 47 -13.35 -17.46 -0.51
N PRO A 48 -14.60 -17.40 -0.01
CA PRO A 48 -15.03 -16.34 0.91
C PRO A 48 -14.25 -16.22 2.21
N THR A 49 -13.49 -17.26 2.58
CA THR A 49 -12.64 -17.32 3.78
C THR A 49 -11.20 -16.92 3.51
N ASP A 50 -10.82 -16.75 2.25
CA ASP A 50 -9.43 -16.50 1.87
C ASP A 50 -9.06 -15.06 2.16
N GLU A 51 -8.10 -14.88 3.04
CA GLU A 51 -7.55 -13.58 3.39
C GLU A 51 -6.34 -13.30 2.48
N PRO A 52 -6.36 -12.21 1.67
CA PRO A 52 -5.33 -12.00 0.65
C PRO A 52 -3.89 -11.98 1.15
N TRP A 53 -3.60 -11.42 2.33
CA TRP A 53 -2.24 -11.43 2.86
C TRP A 53 -1.79 -12.82 3.28
N SER A 54 -2.64 -13.54 4.01
CA SER A 54 -2.38 -14.92 4.44
C SER A 54 -2.11 -15.83 3.25
N GLU A 55 -2.93 -15.75 2.19
CA GLU A 55 -2.74 -16.57 0.99
C GLU A 55 -1.47 -16.15 0.21
N HIS A 56 -1.15 -14.85 0.17
CA HIS A 56 0.09 -14.39 -0.43
C HIS A 56 1.32 -14.91 0.32
N GLU A 57 1.34 -14.80 1.65
CA GLU A 57 2.44 -15.31 2.48
C GLU A 57 2.58 -16.83 2.37
N ARG A 58 1.46 -17.55 2.38
CA ARG A 58 1.44 -19.02 2.24
C ARG A 58 2.01 -19.49 0.91
N HIS A 59 1.65 -18.84 -0.19
CA HIS A 59 2.02 -19.27 -1.54
C HIS A 59 3.34 -18.65 -2.04
N SER A 60 3.78 -17.53 -1.46
CA SER A 60 5.04 -16.86 -1.81
C SER A 60 5.69 -16.22 -0.58
N PRO A 61 6.18 -17.02 0.40
CA PRO A 61 6.78 -16.49 1.63
C PRO A 61 8.09 -15.74 1.39
N ALA A 62 8.71 -15.92 0.22
CA ALA A 62 9.92 -15.22 -0.19
C ALA A 62 9.66 -13.88 -0.89
N CYS A 63 8.39 -13.52 -1.13
CA CYS A 63 8.01 -12.30 -1.80
C CYS A 63 8.57 -11.05 -1.07
N PRO A 64 9.31 -10.15 -1.76
CA PRO A 64 9.83 -8.93 -1.15
C PRO A 64 8.74 -8.06 -0.50
N PHE A 65 7.56 -8.01 -1.12
CA PHE A 65 6.43 -7.24 -0.61
C PHE A 65 5.87 -7.83 0.70
N VAL A 66 5.72 -9.16 0.78
CA VAL A 66 5.29 -9.86 2.01
C VAL A 66 6.32 -9.69 3.13
N LYS A 67 7.61 -9.72 2.81
CA LYS A 67 8.70 -9.51 3.78
C LYS A 67 8.84 -8.06 4.27
N GLY A 68 8.11 -7.12 3.67
CA GLY A 68 8.28 -5.69 3.97
C GLY A 68 9.61 -5.12 3.47
N GLU A 69 10.23 -5.74 2.47
CA GLU A 69 11.41 -5.20 1.80
C GLU A 69 11.02 -4.01 0.89
N TYR A 70 12.02 -3.25 0.44
CA TYR A 70 11.78 -2.15 -0.49
C TYR A 70 11.19 -2.69 -1.81
N THR A 71 10.06 -2.10 -2.23
CA THR A 71 9.40 -2.40 -3.50
C THR A 71 8.96 -1.09 -4.14
N GLN A 72 8.49 -1.16 -5.40
CA GLN A 72 7.88 -0.01 -6.08
C GLN A 72 6.43 0.27 -5.62
N ASN A 73 6.00 -0.30 -4.49
CA ASN A 73 4.66 -0.09 -3.97
C ASN A 73 4.44 1.38 -3.58
N VAL A 74 3.31 1.92 -3.98
CA VAL A 74 2.82 3.23 -3.56
C VAL A 74 1.53 3.00 -2.75
N PRO A 75 1.57 3.07 -1.40
CA PRO A 75 0.40 2.76 -0.58
C PRO A 75 -0.75 3.74 -0.83
N MET A 76 -1.97 3.21 -0.94
CA MET A 76 -3.19 4.01 -1.19
C MET A 76 -3.47 5.07 -0.12
N SER A 77 -3.00 4.87 1.11
CA SER A 77 -3.17 5.80 2.23
C SER A 77 -2.12 6.91 2.29
N VAL A 78 -1.05 6.81 1.48
CA VAL A 78 0.08 7.75 1.49
C VAL A 78 0.07 8.59 0.21
N THR A 79 -1.00 9.35 0.01
CA THR A 79 -1.11 10.34 -1.08
C THR A 79 -0.51 11.70 -0.68
N LEU A 80 0.66 11.71 -0.01
CA LEU A 80 1.27 12.97 0.45
C LEU A 80 2.68 13.24 -0.07
N ALA A 81 3.39 12.25 -0.62
CA ALA A 81 4.80 12.45 -1.01
C ALA A 81 5.25 11.62 -2.22
N THR A 82 4.40 11.39 -3.21
CA THR A 82 4.81 10.76 -4.48
C THR A 82 5.20 11.77 -5.55
N ALA A 83 4.88 13.06 -5.34
CA ALA A 83 5.43 14.10 -6.19
C ALA A 83 6.95 14.18 -5.96
N PRO A 84 7.77 14.21 -7.02
CA PRO A 84 9.18 14.52 -6.86
C PRO A 84 9.32 15.84 -6.11
N ALA A 85 10.36 15.96 -5.28
CA ALA A 85 10.66 17.20 -4.58
C ALA A 85 10.70 18.34 -5.60
N ARG A 86 9.75 19.27 -5.51
CA ARG A 86 9.74 20.49 -6.31
C ARG A 86 10.50 21.54 -5.52
N GLU A 87 11.33 22.33 -6.21
CA GLU A 87 11.80 23.56 -5.61
C GLU A 87 10.59 24.43 -5.26
N ALA A 88 10.42 24.70 -3.98
CA ALA A 88 9.52 25.74 -3.53
C ALA A 88 10.22 27.07 -3.76
N SER A 89 9.56 28.01 -4.43
CA SER A 89 9.96 29.43 -4.42
C SER A 89 9.95 30.03 -3.01
N ASP A 90 9.29 29.32 -2.10
CA ASP A 90 8.96 29.74 -0.76
C ASP A 90 9.99 29.18 0.21
N THR A 91 10.62 30.06 0.99
CA THR A 91 11.52 29.65 2.06
C THR A 91 10.71 28.93 3.15
N VAL A 92 11.01 27.65 3.37
CA VAL A 92 10.49 26.88 4.49
C VAL A 92 11.45 27.07 5.67
N GLU A 93 10.96 27.67 6.75
CA GLU A 93 11.75 27.85 7.98
C GLU A 93 11.36 26.81 9.03
N VAL A 94 12.38 26.29 9.72
CA VAL A 94 12.19 25.47 10.91
C VAL A 94 11.93 26.41 12.08
N ILE A 95 10.65 26.62 12.40
CA ILE A 95 10.22 27.54 13.46
C ILE A 95 10.33 26.95 14.87
N GLY A 96 10.76 25.68 15.01
CA GLY A 96 11.06 25.11 16.31
C GLY A 96 11.40 23.62 16.26
N THR A 97 12.18 23.16 17.24
CA THR A 97 12.29 21.73 17.57
C THR A 97 11.11 21.35 18.44
N THR A 98 10.40 20.29 18.08
CA THR A 98 9.31 19.79 18.91
C THR A 98 9.91 19.12 20.16
N ASN A 99 9.20 19.16 21.29
CA ASN A 99 9.60 18.41 22.48
C ASN A 99 9.29 16.90 22.38
N VAL A 100 8.74 16.46 21.25
CA VAL A 100 8.46 15.07 20.92
C VAL A 100 9.52 14.58 19.93
N ALA A 101 10.30 13.59 20.35
CA ALA A 101 11.27 12.95 19.49
C ALA A 101 10.59 12.33 18.27
N GLY A 102 11.15 12.55 17.08
CA GLY A 102 10.62 11.99 15.84
C GLY A 102 9.46 12.77 15.22
N LEU A 103 9.07 13.92 15.80
CA LEU A 103 8.24 14.91 15.11
C LEU A 103 9.09 16.12 14.71
N ALA A 104 8.79 16.70 13.54
CA ALA A 104 9.36 17.97 13.08
C ALA A 104 8.23 18.90 12.61
N ALA A 105 8.31 20.19 12.91
CA ALA A 105 7.34 21.18 12.44
C ALA A 105 7.99 22.13 11.44
N THR A 106 7.31 22.42 10.34
CA THR A 106 7.74 23.39 9.34
C THR A 106 6.62 24.39 9.09
N ALA A 107 6.97 25.65 8.90
CA ALA A 107 6.02 26.67 8.46
C ALA A 107 6.43 27.25 7.11
N SER A 108 5.42 27.64 6.34
CA SER A 108 5.59 28.45 5.13
C SER A 108 5.23 29.91 5.42
N TYR A 109 5.73 30.84 4.61
CA TYR A 109 5.47 32.28 4.80
C TYR A 109 3.99 32.65 4.69
N ASN A 110 3.17 31.83 4.02
CA ASN A 110 1.74 32.06 3.87
C ASN A 110 0.92 31.57 5.08
N GLY A 111 1.60 31.07 6.13
CA GLY A 111 0.99 30.69 7.40
C GLY A 111 0.57 29.22 7.49
N LEU A 112 0.85 28.38 6.48
CA LEU A 112 0.61 26.94 6.59
C LEU A 112 1.68 26.30 7.48
N VAL A 113 1.23 25.57 8.50
CA VAL A 113 2.07 24.79 9.43
C VAL A 113 1.86 23.31 9.15
N ASN A 114 2.95 22.59 8.90
CA ASN A 114 2.96 21.13 8.72
C ASN A 114 3.73 20.46 9.85
N VAL A 115 3.22 19.34 10.35
CA VAL A 115 3.88 18.49 11.35
C VAL A 115 4.20 17.14 10.72
N TRP A 116 5.48 16.78 10.70
CA TRP A 116 6.03 15.61 10.07
C TRP A 116 6.38 14.56 11.12
N ASN A 117 6.00 13.30 10.90
CA ASN A 117 6.52 12.17 11.66
C ASN A 117 7.73 11.57 10.94
N ILE A 118 8.92 11.80 11.50
CA ILE A 118 10.21 11.37 10.97
C ILE A 118 10.80 10.18 11.72
N SER A 119 10.07 9.61 12.69
CA SER A 119 10.53 8.50 13.55
C SER A 119 10.97 7.25 12.78
N GLY A 120 10.52 7.07 11.53
CA GLY A 120 10.86 5.93 10.68
C GLY A 120 11.68 6.27 9.42
N GLN A 121 12.13 7.52 9.25
CA GLN A 121 12.71 8.02 7.99
C GLN A 121 14.24 8.24 8.05
N LEU A 122 14.86 8.14 9.23
CA LEU A 122 16.32 8.26 9.39
C LEU A 122 16.90 6.94 9.91
N LYS A 123 17.51 6.18 9.00
CA LYS A 123 18.64 5.30 9.30
C LYS A 123 19.88 5.88 8.64
#